data_AF-A0A428VVG7-F1
#
_entry.id   AF-A0A428VVG7-F1
#
_cell.length_a   1.000
_cell.length_b   1.000
_cell.length_c   1.000
_cell.angle_alpha   90.00
_cell.angle_beta   90.00
_cell.angle_gamma   90.00
#
_symmetry.space_group_name_H-M   'P 1'
#
loop_
_entity.id
_entity.type
_entity.pdbx_description
1 polymer ?
#
loop_
_entity_poly.entity_id
_entity_poly.type
_entity_poly.pdbx_seq_one_letter_code
_entity_poly.pdbx_strand_id
1 'polypeptide(L)'
;IGCPIIGINDSGGARIQEGVVALGLYADIFFRNVRASGVIPQISLIMGPCAGGAVYSPAITDFTVMVDQTSHMFITGPDVIRTVTGEDVGMEELGGARTHNSRSGNAHYLASDEDDAIDYVRALLSYLPSNNLDEPTTFDLPADLAPSEVDLDLDKLIPDSANQPYDIKRVVEAVVDD
;
A
#
# COMPACT_ATOMS: atom_id res chain seq x y z
N ILE A 1 5.66 17.57 15.69
CA ILE A 1 5.34 16.31 16.41
C ILE A 1 5.77 15.05 15.67
N GLY A 2 6.24 15.10 14.40
CA GLY A 2 6.98 13.99 13.78
C GLY A 2 6.31 12.62 13.94
N CYS A 3 5.03 12.53 13.58
CA CYS A 3 4.24 11.32 13.73
C CYS A 3 3.67 10.87 12.38
N PRO A 4 3.35 9.58 12.21
CA PRO A 4 2.73 9.07 11.00
C PRO A 4 1.41 9.77 10.67
N ILE A 5 1.04 9.75 9.39
CA ILE A 5 -0.28 10.17 8.90
C ILE A 5 -0.96 9.01 8.17
N ILE A 6 -2.22 8.76 8.53
CA ILE A 6 -3.07 7.77 7.88
C ILE A 6 -4.23 8.51 7.21
N GLY A 7 -4.32 8.41 5.88
CA GLY A 7 -5.43 8.93 5.09
C GLY A 7 -6.42 7.81 4.76
N ILE A 8 -7.67 7.95 5.19
CA ILE A 8 -8.75 7.00 4.83
C ILE A 8 -9.59 7.66 3.73
N ASN A 9 -9.56 7.07 2.54
CA ASN A 9 -10.09 7.65 1.31
C ASN A 9 -11.35 6.90 0.85
N ASP A 10 -12.46 7.63 0.88
CA ASP A 10 -13.72 7.32 0.21
C ASP A 10 -14.28 8.64 -0.35
N SER A 11 -13.89 8.96 -1.58
CA SER A 11 -14.11 10.24 -2.23
C SER A 11 -14.29 10.11 -3.75
N GLY A 12 -15.41 10.65 -4.25
CA GLY A 12 -15.65 10.82 -5.68
C GLY A 12 -14.77 11.88 -6.36
N GLY A 13 -13.82 12.51 -5.65
CA GLY A 13 -12.88 13.48 -6.20
C GLY A 13 -13.16 14.93 -5.79
N ALA A 14 -12.92 15.88 -6.70
CA ALA A 14 -13.10 17.31 -6.42
C ALA A 14 -14.59 17.71 -6.42
N ARG A 15 -14.99 18.57 -5.47
CA ARG A 15 -16.33 19.17 -5.48
C ARG A 15 -16.43 20.20 -6.61
N ILE A 16 -17.06 19.81 -7.72
CA ILE A 16 -17.15 20.59 -8.96
C ILE A 16 -17.71 22.00 -8.73
N GLN A 17 -18.67 22.15 -7.82
CA GLN A 17 -19.34 23.40 -7.50
C GLN A 17 -18.38 24.45 -6.92
N GLU A 18 -17.26 24.02 -6.32
CA GLU A 18 -16.22 24.90 -5.76
C GLU A 18 -15.13 25.23 -6.78
N GLY A 19 -15.15 24.62 -7.96
CA GLY A 19 -14.25 24.93 -9.08
C GLY A 19 -12.78 24.91 -8.69
N VAL A 20 -12.07 25.99 -9.01
CA VAL A 20 -10.61 26.13 -8.78
C VAL A 20 -10.23 26.07 -7.30
N VAL A 21 -11.13 26.38 -6.36
CA VAL A 21 -10.83 26.32 -4.93
C VAL A 21 -10.56 24.88 -4.50
N ALA A 22 -11.40 23.93 -4.94
CA ALA A 22 -11.19 22.51 -4.66
C ALA A 22 -9.85 22.00 -5.21
N LEU A 23 -9.44 22.48 -6.40
CA LEU A 23 -8.16 22.13 -7.01
C LEU A 23 -6.97 22.71 -6.24
N GLY A 24 -7.09 23.96 -5.77
CA GLY A 24 -6.07 24.59 -4.92
C GLY A 24 -5.86 23.82 -3.61
N LEU A 25 -6.94 23.35 -2.99
CA LEU A 25 -6.86 22.55 -1.77
C LEU A 25 -6.21 21.18 -1.99
N TYR A 26 -6.47 20.52 -3.13
CA TYR A 26 -5.73 19.31 -3.51
C TYR A 26 -4.24 19.58 -3.69
N ALA A 27 -3.86 20.65 -4.41
CA ALA A 27 -2.45 21.01 -4.59
C ALA A 27 -1.74 21.25 -3.25
N ASP A 28 -2.46 21.85 -2.30
CA ASP A 28 -2.01 22.07 -0.93
C ASP A 28 -1.75 20.76 -0.17
N ILE A 29 -2.61 19.76 -0.34
CA ILE A 29 -2.42 18.41 0.22
C ILE A 29 -1.18 17.77 -0.42
N PHE A 30 -1.06 17.78 -1.75
CA PHE A 30 0.06 17.15 -2.46
C PHE A 30 1.40 17.78 -2.08
N PHE A 31 1.45 19.11 -1.96
CA PHE A 31 2.65 19.80 -1.50
C PHE A 31 3.09 19.29 -0.11
N ARG A 32 2.14 19.10 0.81
CA ARG A 32 2.44 18.58 2.15
C ARG A 32 2.88 17.12 2.10
N ASN A 33 2.28 16.28 1.25
CA ASN A 33 2.74 14.90 1.08
C ASN A 33 4.19 14.83 0.60
N VAL A 34 4.54 15.61 -0.43
CA VAL A 34 5.92 15.68 -0.95
C VAL A 34 6.89 16.15 0.13
N ARG A 35 6.50 17.17 0.91
CA ARG A 35 7.34 17.68 2.00
C ARG A 35 7.49 16.71 3.18
N ALA A 36 6.54 15.79 3.35
CA ALA A 36 6.54 14.78 4.40
C ALA A 36 7.22 13.47 3.96
N SER A 37 7.43 13.26 2.66
CA SER A 37 8.06 12.05 2.11
C SER A 37 9.47 11.87 2.66
N GLY A 38 9.73 10.70 3.24
CA GLY A 38 10.98 10.39 3.94
C GLY A 38 11.18 11.13 5.27
N VAL A 39 10.16 11.82 5.79
CA VAL A 39 10.19 12.51 7.09
C VAL A 39 9.29 11.83 8.11
N ILE A 40 8.03 11.56 7.75
CA ILE A 40 7.08 10.80 8.56
C ILE A 40 6.46 9.71 7.68
N PRO A 41 6.09 8.53 8.22
CA PRO A 41 5.36 7.53 7.45
C PRO A 41 4.00 8.07 7.01
N GLN A 42 3.69 7.89 5.73
CA GLN A 42 2.44 8.29 5.10
C GLN A 42 1.74 7.06 4.54
N ILE A 43 0.54 6.75 5.02
CA ILE A 43 -0.19 5.54 4.63
C ILE A 43 -1.59 5.95 4.14
N SER A 44 -1.98 5.43 2.99
CA SER A 44 -3.30 5.64 2.39
C SER A 44 -4.11 4.35 2.40
N LEU A 45 -5.26 4.37 3.06
CA LEU A 45 -6.31 3.36 2.97
C LEU A 45 -7.33 3.81 1.93
N ILE A 46 -7.64 2.97 0.96
CA ILE A 46 -8.70 3.17 -0.03
C ILE A 46 -9.84 2.22 0.32
N MET A 47 -10.93 2.76 0.86
CA MET A 47 -12.08 2.01 1.37
C MET A 47 -13.37 2.32 0.59
N GLY A 48 -13.22 2.92 -0.60
CA GLY A 48 -14.32 3.28 -1.47
C GLY A 48 -13.82 3.88 -2.78
N PRO A 49 -14.66 4.65 -3.47
CA PRO A 49 -14.22 5.48 -4.57
C PRO A 49 -13.03 6.37 -4.27
N CYS A 50 -12.11 6.47 -5.21
CA CYS A 50 -11.04 7.45 -5.19
C CYS A 50 -10.72 7.83 -6.63
N ALA A 51 -11.27 8.96 -7.08
CA ALA A 51 -11.23 9.34 -8.50
C ALA A 51 -10.59 10.72 -8.75
N GLY A 52 -9.95 10.87 -9.90
CA GLY A 52 -9.42 12.14 -10.38
C GLY A 52 -8.37 12.72 -9.44
N GLY A 53 -8.65 13.90 -8.88
CA GLY A 53 -7.72 14.56 -7.94
C GLY A 53 -7.39 13.72 -6.71
N ALA A 54 -8.33 12.88 -6.24
CA ALA A 54 -8.17 12.13 -5.00
C ALA A 54 -7.03 11.10 -5.06
N VAL A 55 -6.75 10.51 -6.23
CA VAL A 55 -5.72 9.46 -6.35
C VAL A 55 -4.29 9.99 -6.25
N TYR A 56 -4.07 11.28 -6.46
CA TYR A 56 -2.74 11.85 -6.48
C TYR A 56 -2.10 11.93 -5.10
N SER A 57 -2.87 12.03 -4.01
CA SER A 57 -2.32 11.97 -2.66
C SER A 57 -1.87 10.55 -2.30
N PRO A 58 -2.70 9.49 -2.45
CA PRO A 58 -2.25 8.10 -2.30
C PRO A 58 -1.07 7.70 -3.20
N ALA A 59 -0.98 8.26 -4.41
CA ALA A 59 0.12 8.00 -5.32
C ALA A 59 1.49 8.50 -4.83
N ILE A 60 1.51 9.39 -3.82
CA ILE A 60 2.73 9.99 -3.26
C ILE A 60 2.84 9.77 -1.74
N THR A 61 1.99 8.93 -1.16
CA THR A 61 2.21 8.35 0.17
C THR A 61 3.09 7.11 0.07
N ASP A 62 3.67 6.66 1.18
CA ASP A 62 4.65 5.57 1.19
C ASP A 62 4.00 4.19 0.99
N PHE A 63 2.78 4.00 1.51
CA PHE A 63 2.00 2.77 1.34
C PHE A 63 0.55 3.07 0.98
N THR A 64 -0.01 2.23 0.12
CA THR A 64 -1.41 2.28 -0.32
C THR A 64 -2.03 0.91 -0.16
N VAL A 65 -3.09 0.82 0.65
CA VAL A 65 -3.84 -0.39 0.97
C VAL A 65 -5.24 -0.25 0.39
N MET A 66 -5.71 -1.26 -0.34
CA MET A 66 -7.02 -1.24 -0.99
C MET A 66 -7.87 -2.42 -0.51
N VAL A 67 -9.17 -2.16 -0.27
CA VAL A 67 -10.14 -3.19 0.09
C VAL A 67 -10.73 -3.83 -1.17
N ASP A 68 -10.72 -5.16 -1.23
CA ASP A 68 -11.21 -5.93 -2.37
C ASP A 68 -12.71 -5.68 -2.62
N GLN A 69 -13.08 -5.57 -3.90
CA GLN A 69 -14.44 -5.36 -4.39
C GLN A 69 -15.17 -4.06 -3.98
N THR A 70 -14.73 -3.36 -2.93
CA THR A 70 -15.38 -2.15 -2.43
C THR A 70 -14.62 -0.86 -2.78
N SER A 71 -13.32 -0.96 -3.07
CA SER A 71 -12.47 0.19 -3.37
C SER A 71 -12.02 0.25 -4.83
N HIS A 72 -11.78 1.46 -5.34
CA HIS A 72 -11.30 1.67 -6.71
C HIS A 72 -10.55 2.99 -6.86
N MET A 73 -9.48 2.99 -7.66
CA MET A 73 -8.68 4.17 -8.00
C MET A 73 -8.56 4.36 -9.51
N PHE A 74 -8.82 5.58 -10.00
CA PHE A 74 -8.53 5.95 -11.38
C PHE A 74 -8.48 7.47 -11.55
N ILE A 75 -7.71 7.95 -12.53
CA ILE A 75 -7.70 9.38 -12.89
C ILE A 75 -9.02 9.76 -13.58
N THR A 76 -9.47 8.92 -14.51
CA THR A 76 -10.66 9.17 -15.32
C THR A 76 -11.57 7.95 -15.26
N GLY A 77 -12.85 8.14 -14.95
CA GLY A 77 -13.81 7.05 -14.80
C GLY A 77 -14.20 6.37 -16.11
N PRO A 78 -14.81 5.17 -16.03
CA PRO A 78 -15.10 4.32 -17.19
C PRO A 78 -16.06 4.98 -18.20
N ASP A 79 -17.05 5.75 -17.73
CA ASP A 79 -18.00 6.44 -18.61
C ASP A 79 -17.32 7.46 -19.53
N VAL A 80 -16.31 8.17 -19.00
CA VAL A 80 -15.55 9.15 -19.77
C VAL A 80 -14.62 8.44 -20.75
N ILE A 81 -14.00 7.33 -20.35
CA ILE A 81 -13.19 6.48 -21.24
C ILE A 81 -14.05 5.99 -22.41
N ARG A 82 -15.24 5.44 -22.14
CA ARG A 82 -16.17 4.97 -23.18
C ARG A 82 -16.56 6.08 -24.14
N THR A 83 -16.89 7.26 -23.62
CA THR A 83 -17.32 8.39 -24.45
C THR A 83 -16.20 8.93 -25.35
N VAL A 84 -14.96 8.94 -24.87
CA VAL A 84 -13.81 9.54 -25.58
C VAL A 84 -13.12 8.53 -26.51
N THR A 85 -13.01 7.28 -26.10
CA THR A 85 -12.23 6.25 -26.82
C THR A 85 -13.10 5.19 -27.50
N GLY A 86 -14.35 5.03 -27.06
CA GLY A 86 -15.22 3.93 -27.49
C GLY A 86 -14.96 2.60 -26.76
N GLU A 87 -13.97 2.53 -25.87
CA GLU A 87 -13.66 1.32 -25.10
C GLU A 87 -14.68 1.10 -23.97
N ASP A 88 -15.18 -0.14 -23.86
CA ASP A 88 -16.06 -0.54 -22.76
C ASP A 88 -15.24 -1.32 -21.73
N VAL A 89 -14.90 -0.66 -20.63
CA VAL A 89 -14.12 -1.24 -19.53
C VAL A 89 -14.91 -1.19 -18.22
N GLY A 90 -14.93 -2.31 -17.51
CA GLY A 90 -15.55 -2.40 -16.20
C GLY A 90 -14.79 -1.60 -15.14
N MET A 91 -15.49 -1.16 -14.09
CA MET A 91 -14.90 -0.37 -13.00
C MET A 91 -13.81 -1.15 -12.24
N GLU A 92 -14.07 -2.44 -11.96
CA GLU A 92 -13.10 -3.35 -11.32
C GLU A 92 -11.89 -3.62 -12.23
N GLU A 93 -12.12 -3.78 -13.53
CA GLU A 93 -11.05 -3.98 -14.51
C GLU A 93 -10.17 -2.73 -14.64
N LEU A 94 -10.79 -1.54 -14.66
CA LEU A 94 -10.10 -0.27 -14.84
C LEU A 94 -9.22 0.08 -13.63
N GLY A 95 -9.77 -0.07 -12.42
CA GLY A 95 -9.14 0.50 -11.21
C GLY A 95 -9.50 -0.20 -9.91
N GLY A 96 -10.01 -1.44 -9.97
CA GLY A 96 -10.28 -2.24 -8.79
C GLY A 96 -9.02 -2.60 -8.01
N ALA A 97 -9.19 -2.98 -6.75
CA ALA A 97 -8.10 -3.33 -5.86
C ALA A 97 -7.20 -4.46 -6.42
N ARG A 98 -7.78 -5.44 -7.11
CA ARG A 98 -7.04 -6.55 -7.74
C ARG A 98 -6.17 -6.08 -8.90
N THR A 99 -6.68 -5.15 -9.71
CA THR A 99 -5.92 -4.57 -10.83
C THR A 99 -4.69 -3.82 -10.32
N HIS A 100 -4.84 -3.04 -9.24
CA HIS A 100 -3.73 -2.30 -8.65
C HIS A 100 -2.70 -3.17 -7.92
N ASN A 101 -3.11 -4.30 -7.33
CA ASN A 101 -2.20 -5.24 -6.66
C ASN A 101 -1.47 -6.20 -7.63
N SER A 102 -2.04 -6.50 -8.80
CA SER A 102 -1.49 -7.53 -9.72
C SER A 102 -0.95 -7.01 -11.05
N ARG A 103 -1.37 -5.82 -11.50
CA ARG A 103 -0.98 -5.27 -12.81
C ARG A 103 -0.27 -3.94 -12.71
N SER A 104 -0.87 -2.94 -12.04
CA SER A 104 -0.31 -1.58 -12.04
C SER A 104 0.76 -1.37 -10.98
N GLY A 105 0.71 -2.10 -9.86
CA GLY A 105 1.60 -1.92 -8.71
C GLY A 105 1.29 -0.68 -7.87
N ASN A 106 0.09 -0.10 -7.97
CA ASN A 106 -0.28 1.12 -7.22
C ASN A 106 -0.78 0.80 -5.79
N ALA A 107 -1.10 -0.46 -5.51
CA ALA A 107 -1.52 -0.94 -4.20
C ALA A 107 -0.49 -1.95 -3.69
N HIS A 108 -0.16 -1.83 -2.41
CA HIS A 108 0.87 -2.61 -1.73
C HIS A 108 0.24 -3.81 -1.00
N TYR A 109 -1.04 -3.72 -0.66
CA TYR A 109 -1.80 -4.78 -0.03
C TYR A 109 -3.24 -4.82 -0.56
N LEU A 110 -3.74 -6.04 -0.76
CA LEU A 110 -5.13 -6.33 -1.10
C LEU A 110 -5.80 -6.86 0.16
N ALA A 111 -6.51 -5.99 0.86
CA ALA A 111 -7.28 -6.37 2.03
C ALA A 111 -8.58 -7.05 1.61
N SER A 112 -8.96 -8.10 2.33
CA SER A 112 -10.19 -8.85 2.09
C SER A 112 -11.45 -8.08 2.52
N ASP A 113 -11.34 -7.26 3.56
CA ASP A 113 -12.35 -6.32 4.04
C ASP A 113 -11.71 -5.09 4.72
N GLU A 114 -12.52 -4.18 5.26
CA GLU A 114 -12.03 -2.96 5.93
C GLU A 114 -11.28 -3.24 7.23
N ASP A 115 -11.68 -4.27 7.98
CA ASP A 115 -11.05 -4.64 9.25
C ASP A 115 -9.63 -5.17 8.99
N ASP A 116 -9.48 -6.05 8.00
CA ASP A 116 -8.20 -6.56 7.52
C ASP A 116 -7.28 -5.42 7.03
N ALA A 117 -7.82 -4.42 6.33
CA ALA A 117 -7.06 -3.25 5.89
C ALA A 117 -6.51 -2.42 7.07
N ILE A 118 -7.33 -2.21 8.10
CA ILE A 118 -6.94 -1.46 9.30
C ILE A 118 -5.92 -2.24 10.11
N ASP A 119 -6.11 -3.55 10.27
CA ASP A 119 -5.21 -4.41 11.03
C ASP A 119 -3.85 -4.55 10.33
N TYR A 120 -3.83 -4.65 9.00
CA TYR A 120 -2.58 -4.58 8.22
C TYR A 120 -1.82 -3.27 8.48
N VAL A 121 -2.51 -2.12 8.47
CA VAL A 121 -1.87 -0.81 8.74
C VAL A 121 -1.38 -0.71 10.18
N ARG A 122 -2.11 -1.26 11.16
CA ARG A 122 -1.65 -1.33 12.55
C ARG A 122 -0.38 -2.16 12.68
N ALA A 123 -0.33 -3.33 12.06
CA ALA A 123 0.85 -4.18 12.04
C ALA A 123 2.02 -3.47 11.34
N LEU A 124 1.80 -2.86 10.18
CA LEU A 124 2.83 -2.09 9.48
C LEU A 124 3.42 -0.98 10.38
N LEU A 125 2.57 -0.23 11.07
CA LEU A 125 3.00 0.83 11.98
C LEU A 125 3.78 0.31 13.20
N SER A 126 3.61 -0.94 13.63
CA SER A 126 4.44 -1.49 14.72
C SER A 126 5.90 -1.72 14.31
N TYR A 127 6.18 -1.87 13.01
CA TYR A 127 7.55 -2.01 12.49
C TYR A 127 8.23 -0.67 12.16
N LEU A 128 7.46 0.40 11.95
CA LEU A 128 7.99 1.69 11.50
C LEU A 128 8.30 2.64 12.67
N PRO A 129 9.37 3.46 12.59
CA PRO A 129 9.57 4.56 13.53
C PRO A 129 8.51 5.65 13.31
N SER A 130 8.32 6.52 14.31
CA SER A 130 7.37 7.63 14.20
C SER A 130 7.76 8.68 13.15
N ASN A 131 9.06 8.84 12.90
CA ASN A 131 9.66 9.74 11.92
C ASN A 131 11.09 9.29 11.58
N ASN A 132 11.76 10.01 10.68
CA ASN A 132 13.10 9.69 10.19
C ASN A 132 14.27 9.98 11.15
N LEU A 133 14.02 10.47 12.36
CA LEU A 133 15.03 10.70 13.40
C LEU A 133 14.88 9.75 14.60
N ASP A 134 13.69 9.17 14.78
CA ASP A 134 13.43 8.22 15.86
C ASP A 134 13.85 6.81 15.45
N GLU A 135 14.31 6.03 16.42
CA GLU A 135 14.57 4.59 16.24
C GLU A 135 13.24 3.82 16.12
N PRO A 136 13.22 2.70 15.37
CA PRO A 136 12.04 1.84 15.31
C PRO A 136 11.77 1.18 16.68
N THR A 137 10.52 0.73 16.86
CA THR A 137 10.14 -0.03 18.07
C THR A 137 10.95 -1.31 18.16
N THR A 138 11.49 -1.60 19.34
CA THR A 138 12.21 -2.84 19.63
C THR A 138 11.40 -3.69 20.60
N PHE A 139 11.48 -5.01 20.42
CA PHE A 139 10.83 -5.99 21.26
C PHE A 139 11.89 -6.90 21.86
N ASP A 140 11.82 -7.16 23.16
CA ASP A 140 12.73 -8.08 23.83
C ASP A 140 12.34 -9.52 23.44
N LEU A 141 13.06 -10.08 22.49
CA LEU A 141 12.94 -11.47 22.04
C LEU A 141 14.21 -12.24 22.43
N PRO A 142 14.15 -13.14 23.42
CA PRO A 142 15.29 -13.98 23.74
C PRO A 142 15.51 -15.00 22.62
N ALA A 143 16.55 -14.79 21.82
CA ALA A 143 16.95 -15.74 20.77
C ALA A 143 17.92 -16.80 21.33
N ASP A 144 17.71 -18.06 20.98
CA ASP A 144 18.73 -19.09 21.13
C ASP A 144 19.76 -18.92 20.01
N LEU A 145 21.04 -18.81 20.37
CA LEU A 145 22.13 -18.64 19.41
C LEU A 145 22.63 -19.97 18.86
N ALA A 146 22.15 -21.10 19.40
CA ALA A 146 22.43 -22.41 18.85
C ALA A 146 21.56 -22.66 17.59
N PRO A 147 22.13 -23.22 16.51
CA PRO A 147 21.35 -23.59 15.33
C PRO A 147 20.23 -24.57 15.70
N SER A 148 18.99 -24.19 15.37
CA SER A 148 17.81 -25.02 15.44
C SER A 148 17.77 -26.04 14.30
N GLU A 149 16.79 -26.96 14.33
CA GLU A 149 16.55 -27.84 13.18
C GLU A 149 16.14 -27.07 11.93
N VAL A 150 15.43 -25.95 12.08
CA VAL A 150 15.02 -25.07 10.97
C VAL A 150 16.25 -24.46 10.29
N ASP A 151 17.25 -24.04 11.08
CA ASP A 151 18.52 -23.51 10.55
C ASP A 151 19.26 -24.58 9.74
N LEU A 152 19.36 -25.80 10.28
CA LEU A 152 20.07 -26.90 9.63
C LEU A 152 19.38 -27.41 8.35
N ASP A 153 18.08 -27.17 8.21
CA ASP A 153 17.35 -27.51 6.99
C ASP A 153 17.68 -26.57 5.82
N LEU A 154 18.18 -25.37 6.09
CA LEU A 154 18.63 -24.44 5.05
C LEU A 154 19.84 -24.96 4.26
N ASP A 155 20.71 -25.76 4.89
CA ASP A 155 21.86 -26.41 4.23
C ASP A 155 21.45 -27.33 3.06
N LYS A 156 20.18 -27.77 3.05
CA LYS A 156 19.64 -28.71 2.06
C LYS A 156 18.62 -28.06 1.13
N LEU A 157 18.31 -26.77 1.30
CA LEU A 157 17.24 -26.10 0.56
C LEU A 157 17.59 -25.89 -0.92
N ILE A 158 18.87 -25.61 -1.21
CA ILE A 158 19.33 -25.33 -2.56
C ILE A 158 19.41 -26.64 -3.36
N PRO A 159 18.66 -26.78 -4.48
CA PRO A 159 18.73 -27.96 -5.32
C PRO A 159 20.09 -28.09 -6.02
N ASP A 160 20.58 -29.31 -6.20
CA ASP A 160 21.83 -29.58 -6.94
C ASP A 160 21.75 -29.14 -8.41
N SER A 161 20.55 -29.19 -9.00
CA SER A 161 20.31 -28.79 -10.39
C SER A 161 20.13 -27.28 -10.48
N ALA A 162 21.00 -26.61 -11.25
CA ALA A 162 20.89 -25.18 -11.52
C ALA A 162 19.59 -24.75 -12.23
N ASN A 163 18.84 -25.70 -12.81
CA ASN A 163 17.57 -25.45 -13.48
C ASN A 163 16.35 -25.66 -12.58
N GLN A 164 16.55 -26.13 -11.34
CA GLN A 164 15.48 -26.36 -10.40
C GLN A 164 15.37 -25.17 -9.43
N PRO A 165 14.21 -24.48 -9.37
CA PRO A 165 14.02 -23.40 -8.41
C PRO A 165 13.79 -23.94 -6.99
N TYR A 166 13.91 -23.05 -6.02
CA TYR A 166 13.45 -23.24 -4.64
C TYR A 166 12.60 -22.05 -4.21
N ASP A 167 11.89 -22.18 -3.10
CA ASP A 167 11.08 -21.09 -2.55
C ASP A 167 11.95 -20.21 -1.63
N ILE A 168 12.25 -18.98 -2.08
CA ILE A 168 13.03 -18.02 -1.30
C ILE A 168 12.32 -17.63 0.01
N LYS A 169 10.99 -17.74 0.08
CA LYS A 169 10.24 -17.41 1.29
C LYS A 169 10.61 -18.33 2.45
N ARG A 170 10.94 -19.60 2.17
CA ARG A 170 11.43 -20.53 3.20
C ARG A 170 12.73 -20.06 3.85
N VAL A 171 13.59 -19.35 3.11
CA VAL A 171 14.82 -18.76 3.68
C VAL A 171 14.46 -17.57 4.57
N VAL A 172 13.55 -16.71 4.09
CA VAL A 172 13.13 -15.53 4.85
C VAL A 172 12.45 -15.95 6.16
N GLU A 173 11.49 -16.87 6.09
CA GLU A 173 10.74 -17.41 7.24
C GLU A 173 11.64 -18.12 8.25
N ALA A 174 12.76 -18.71 7.83
CA ALA A 174 13.71 -19.34 8.73
C ALA A 174 14.61 -18.34 9.49
N VAL A 175 14.68 -17.08 9.04
CA VAL A 175 15.62 -16.07 9.55
C VAL A 175 14.92 -14.95 10.33
N VAL A 176 13.70 -14.58 9.96
CA VAL A 176 12.94 -13.51 10.63
C VAL A 176 12.28 -14.03 11.90
N ASP A 177 12.10 -13.14 12.87
CA ASP A 177 11.30 -13.42 14.07
C ASP A 177 9.81 -13.66 13.70
N ASP A 178 9.10 -14.43 14.53
CA ASP A 178 7.67 -14.78 14.36
C ASP A 178 6.71 -13.57 14.44
#